data_AF-A0A1A2MFS3-F1
#
_entry.id   AF-A0A1A2MFS3-F1
#
_cell.length_a   1.000
_cell.length_b   1.000
_cell.length_c   1.000
_cell.angle_alpha   90.00
_cell.angle_beta   90.00
_cell.angle_gamma   90.00
#
_symmetry.space_group_name_H-M   'P 1'
#
loop_
_entity.id
_entity.type
_entity.pdbx_description
1 polymer ?
#
loop_
_entity_poly.entity_id
_entity_poly.type
_entity_poly.pdbx_seq_one_letter_code
_entity_poly.pdbx_strand_id
1 'polypeptide(L)' 'MSDQKIWAGQVDRLKVGVARPFSQTTRESLVADLRQILSPDYVSRARELAARMTKPADSITKSADLLENFARVGRIG' A
#
# COMPACT_ATOMS: atom_id res chain seq x y z
N MET A 1 13.25 8.97 8.83
CA MET A 1 12.25 7.89 9.06
C MET A 1 12.31 6.97 7.85
N SER A 2 12.28 5.66 8.01
CA SER A 2 12.19 4.75 6.85
C SER A 2 10.80 4.83 6.23
N ASP A 3 10.72 4.70 4.91
CA ASP A 3 9.46 4.73 4.16
C ASP A 3 8.43 3.76 4.74
N GLN A 4 8.88 2.59 5.21
CA GLN A 4 8.05 1.60 5.86
C GLN A 4 7.24 2.15 7.06
N LYS A 5 7.83 3.01 7.90
CA LYS A 5 7.11 3.62 9.04
C LYS A 5 6.07 4.64 8.57
N ILE A 6 6.38 5.39 7.52
CA ILE A 6 5.48 6.37 6.93
C ILE A 6 4.25 5.66 6.36
N TRP A 7 4.46 4.62 5.55
CA TRP A 7 3.38 3.84 4.95
C TRP A 7 2.57 3.04 5.98
N ALA A 8 3.23 2.46 6.99
CA ALA A 8 2.53 1.76 8.06
C ALA A 8 1.56 2.68 8.83
N GLY A 9 1.95 3.93 9.09
CA GLY A 9 1.07 4.93 9.68
C GLY A 9 -0.15 5.27 8.81
N GLN A 10 -0.01 5.21 7.47
CA GLN A 10 -1.16 5.41 6.57
C GLN A 10 -2.11 4.22 6.59
N VAL A 11 -1.59 2.99 6.62
CA VAL A 11 -2.39 1.76 6.71
C VAL A 11 -3.26 1.77 7.98
N ASP A 12 -2.66 2.14 9.11
CA ASP A 12 -3.35 2.24 10.39
C ASP A 12 -4.39 3.37 10.39
N ARG A 13 -4.02 4.56 9.91
CA ARG A 13 -4.92 5.73 9.81
C ARG A 13 -6.15 5.48 8.92
N LEU A 14 -5.96 4.76 7.82
CA LEU A 14 -7.04 4.41 6.88
C LEU A 14 -7.89 3.23 7.37
N LYS A 15 -7.50 2.57 8.47
CA LYS A 15 -8.16 1.36 9.00
C LYS A 15 -8.28 0.26 7.94
N VAL A 16 -7.20 0.06 7.20
CA VAL A 16 -7.06 -1.02 6.20
C VAL A 16 -6.00 -2.06 6.63
N GLY A 17 -5.45 -1.89 7.83
CA GLY A 17 -4.52 -2.79 8.49
C GLY A 17 -4.13 -2.25 9.86
N VAL A 18 -3.18 -2.89 10.52
CA VAL A 18 -2.61 -2.46 11.80
C VAL A 18 -1.09 -2.36 11.68
N ALA A 19 -0.51 -1.34 12.29
CA ALA A 19 0.94 -1.14 12.32
C ALA A 19 1.48 -1.26 13.75
N ARG A 20 2.47 -2.14 13.96
CA ARG A 20 3.15 -2.34 15.24
C ARG A 20 4.64 -2.60 15.02
N PRO A 21 5.55 -2.05 15.86
CA PRO A 21 6.93 -2.49 15.87
C PRO A 21 7.00 -4.00 16.14
N PHE A 22 7.73 -4.74 15.31
CA PHE A 22 7.83 -6.20 15.47
C PHE A 22 8.37 -6.59 16.85
N SER A 23 9.33 -5.83 17.39
CA SER A 23 9.89 -6.02 18.73
C SER A 23 8.87 -5.90 19.88
N GLN A 24 7.69 -5.32 19.62
CA GLN A 24 6.59 -5.20 20.58
C GLN A 24 5.44 -6.17 20.28
N THR A 25 5.61 -7.09 19.33
CA THR A 25 4.56 -8.04 18.95
C THR A 25 4.63 -9.27 19.84
N THR A 26 3.50 -9.63 20.45
CA THR A 26 3.31 -10.91 21.14
C THR A 26 2.32 -11.78 20.35
N ARG A 27 2.17 -13.05 20.75
CA ARG A 27 1.15 -13.92 20.16
C ARG A 27 -0.25 -13.34 20.37
N GLU A 28 -0.51 -12.79 21.54
CA GLU A 28 -1.79 -12.20 21.93
C GLU A 28 -2.08 -10.95 21.11
N SER A 29 -1.10 -10.05 20.97
CA SER A 29 -1.27 -8.86 20.14
C SER A 29 -1.46 -9.22 18.67
N LEU A 30 -0.71 -10.20 18.15
CA LEU A 30 -0.87 -10.66 16.77
C LEU A 30 -2.27 -11.23 16.51
N VAL A 31 -2.78 -12.08 17.41
CA VAL A 31 -4.13 -12.64 17.27
C VAL A 31 -5.20 -11.55 17.37
N ALA A 32 -5.02 -10.56 18.26
CA ALA A 32 -5.93 -9.42 18.37
C ALA A 32 -5.92 -8.57 17.08
N ASP A 33 -4.74 -8.22 16.59
CA ASP A 33 -4.56 -7.42 15.37
C ASP A 33 -5.15 -8.16 14.15
N LEU A 34 -4.96 -9.48 14.03
CA LEU A 34 -5.56 -10.31 12.96
C LEU A 34 -7.10 -10.34 13.03
N ARG A 35 -7.68 -10.50 14.22
CA ARG A 35 -9.14 -10.44 14.40
C ARG A 35 -9.70 -9.07 14.02
N GLN A 36 -8.98 -8.00 14.35
CA GLN A 36 -9.39 -6.64 14.01
C GLN A 36 -9.39 -6.41 12.50
N ILE A 37 -8.31 -6.76 11.78
CA ILE A 37 -8.24 -6.52 10.33
C ILE A 37 -9.19 -7.41 9.51
N LEU A 38 -9.62 -8.55 10.07
CA LEU A 38 -10.64 -9.42 9.47
C LEU A 38 -12.08 -9.01 9.80
N SER A 39 -12.29 -7.98 10.63
CA SER A 39 -13.63 -7.46 10.89
C SER A 39 -14.29 -6.92 9.61
N PRO A 40 -15.62 -7.00 9.45
CA PRO A 40 -16.32 -6.54 8.26
C PRO A 40 -16.00 -5.09 7.88
N ASP A 41 -15.85 -4.24 8.90
CA ASP A 41 -15.49 -2.83 8.80
C ASP A 41 -14.14 -2.59 8.11
N TYR A 42 -13.11 -3.35 8.50
CA TYR A 42 -11.78 -3.27 7.89
C TYR A 42 -11.80 -3.82 6.46
N VAL A 43 -12.53 -4.91 6.24
CA VAL A 43 -12.70 -5.51 4.90
C VAL A 43 -13.41 -4.54 3.95
N SER A 44 -14.46 -3.83 4.39
CA SER A 44 -15.15 -2.82 3.58
C SER A 44 -14.21 -1.68 3.22
N ARG A 45 -13.50 -1.11 4.20
CA ARG A 45 -12.54 -0.02 3.97
C ARG A 45 -11.41 -0.43 3.03
N ALA A 46 -10.90 -1.65 3.17
CA ALA A 46 -9.87 -2.17 2.28
C ALA A 46 -10.39 -2.27 0.83
N ARG A 47 -11.62 -2.74 0.62
CA ARG A 47 -12.26 -2.80 -0.70
C ARG A 47 -12.52 -1.41 -1.29
N GLU A 48 -13.03 -0.48 -0.49
CA GLU A 48 -13.25 0.91 -0.89
C GLU A 48 -11.94 1.61 -1.29
N LEU A 49 -10.86 1.37 -0.53
CA LEU A 49 -9.54 1.87 -0.88
C LEU A 49 -9.05 1.25 -2.20
N ALA A 50 -9.15 -0.07 -2.34
CA ALA A 50 -8.72 -0.78 -3.55
C ALA A 50 -9.43 -0.26 -4.81
N ALA A 51 -10.73 0.07 -4.71
CA ALA A 51 -11.49 0.64 -5.82
C ALA A 51 -10.99 2.03 -6.27
N ARG A 52 -10.24 2.73 -5.41
CA ARG A 52 -9.65 4.06 -5.71
C ARG A 52 -8.19 3.99 -6.16
N MET A 53 -7.58 2.81 -6.18
CA MET A 53 -6.19 2.64 -6.61
C MET A 53 -6.10 2.62 -8.14
N THR A 54 -4.95 3.08 -8.65
CA THR A 54 -4.62 2.93 -10.07
C THR A 54 -4.63 1.46 -10.45
N LYS A 55 -5.28 1.10 -11.56
CA LYS A 55 -5.32 -0.28 -12.02
C LYS A 55 -3.90 -0.74 -12.39
N PRO A 56 -3.57 -2.04 -12.19
CA PRO A 56 -2.26 -2.57 -12.56
C PRO A 56 -1.91 -2.31 -14.04
N ALA A 57 -2.88 -2.54 -14.94
CA ALA A 57 -2.70 -2.31 -16.38
C ALA A 57 -2.32 -0.85 -16.70
N ASP A 58 -3.01 0.12 -16.08
CA ASP A 58 -2.73 1.55 -16.28
C ASP A 58 -1.33 1.92 -15.79
N SER A 59 -0.89 1.33 -14.68
CA SER A 59 0.45 1.54 -14.14
C SER A 59 1.55 0.99 -15.05
N ILE A 60 1.31 -0.19 -15.66
CA ILE A 60 2.23 -0.81 -16.62
C ILE A 60 2.38 0.07 -17.85
N THR A 61 1.26 0.43 -18.48
CA THR A 61 1.25 1.30 -19.66
C THR A 61 1.96 2.61 -19.40
N LYS A 62 1.61 3.30 -18.30
CA LYS A 62 2.25 4.56 -17.92
C LYS A 62 3.75 4.43 -17.70
N SER A 63 4.21 3.31 -17.12
CA SER A 63 5.63 3.07 -16.90
C SER A 63 6.38 2.87 -18.22
N ALA A 64 5.81 2.11 -19.15
CA ALA A 64 6.37 1.93 -20.49
C ALA A 64 6.44 3.27 -21.25
N ASP A 65 5.34 4.04 -21.25
CA ASP A 65 5.29 5.36 -21.90
C ASP A 65 6.37 6.30 -21.37
N LEU A 66 6.55 6.35 -20.04
CA LEU A 66 7.59 7.18 -19.41
C LEU A 66 9.00 6.77 -19.86
N LEU A 67 9.27 5.46 -19.93
CA LEU A 67 10.57 4.94 -20.36
C LEU A 67 10.83 5.25 -21.85
N GLU A 68 9.86 5.00 -22.71
CA GLU A 68 10.02 5.26 -24.15
C GLU A 68 10.17 6.76 -24.44
N ASN A 69 9.42 7.61 -23.76
CA ASN A 69 9.52 9.05 -23.93
C ASN A 69 10.88 9.58 -23.46
N PHE A 70 11.40 9.07 -22.34
CA PHE A 70 12.76 9.37 -21.90
C PHE A 70 13.80 8.97 -22.96
N ALA A 71 13.68 7.77 -23.53
CA ALA A 71 14.58 7.30 -24.59
C ALA A 71 14.48 8.11 -25.90
N ARG A 72 13.28 8.60 -26.25
CA ARG A 72 13.07 9.47 -27.41
C ARG A 72 13.74 10.84 -27.23
N VAL A 73 13.64 11.44 -26.05
CA VAL A 73 14.29 12.73 -25.74
C VAL A 73 15.81 12.61 -25.71
N GLY A 74 16.36 11.51 -25.17
CA GLY A 74 17.80 11.25 -25.14
C GLY A 74 18.44 10.91 -26.50
N ARG A 75 17.63 10.73 -27.56
CA ARG A 75 18.10 10.39 -28.92
C ARG A 75 18.41 11.61 -29.79
N ILE A 76 18.26 12.83 -29.27
CA ILE A 76 18.76 14.05 -29.90
C ILE A 76 20.21 14.23 -29.45
N GLY A 77 21.10 13.46 -30.06
CA GLY A 77 22.55 13.48 -29.93
C GLY A 77 23.17 12.93 -31.19
#